data_AF-A0A7S0R8N0-F1
#
_entry.id   AF-A0A7S0R8N0-F1
#
_cell.length_a   1.000
_cell.length_b   1.000
_cell.length_c   1.000
_cell.angle_alpha   90.00
_cell.angle_beta   90.00
_cell.angle_gamma   90.00
#
_symmetry.space_group_name_H-M   'P 1'
#
loop_
_entity.id
_entity.type
_entity.pdbx_description
1 polymer ?
#
loop_
_entity_poly.entity_id
_entity_poly.type
_entity_poly.pdbx_seq_one_letter_code
_entity_poly.pdbx_strand_id
1 'polypeptide(L)'
;FAFGQTGSGKTHTMIGPRLSRTGAMASLGSKQGHVSLVEPEDGVLPRCLAAAYAGIEHRSDTADFTVSASCVELYNEAVTDLLGEDKAKQLAVRKDERGSFRVDGLSQLTCKTT
;
A
#
# COMPACT_ATOMS: atom_id res chain seq x y z
N PHE A 1 7.25 -11.65 -0.36
CA PHE A 1 6.37 -11.79 -1.55
C PHE A 1 5.22 -12.74 -1.21
N ALA A 2 4.05 -12.55 -1.81
CA ALA A 2 2.92 -13.46 -1.68
C ALA A 2 2.69 -14.19 -3.01
N PHE A 3 2.62 -15.51 -2.98
CA PHE A 3 2.50 -16.36 -4.17
C PHE A 3 1.55 -17.54 -3.91
N GLY A 4 0.90 -18.04 -4.96
CA GLY A 4 -0.01 -19.19 -4.89
C GLY A 4 -1.11 -19.14 -5.95
N GLN A 5 -1.76 -20.27 -6.20
CA GLN A 5 -2.86 -20.38 -7.18
C GLN A 5 -4.14 -19.66 -6.74
N THR A 6 -5.13 -19.56 -7.62
CA THR A 6 -6.47 -19.06 -7.27
C THR A 6 -7.08 -19.91 -6.15
N GLY A 7 -7.67 -19.28 -5.14
CA GLY A 7 -8.22 -19.96 -3.96
C GLY A 7 -7.20 -20.31 -2.87
N SER A 8 -5.89 -20.05 -3.06
CA SER A 8 -4.86 -20.38 -2.07
C SER A 8 -4.78 -19.43 -0.86
N GLY A 9 -5.70 -18.46 -0.74
CA GLY A 9 -5.75 -17.54 0.40
C GLY A 9 -4.85 -16.30 0.34
N LYS A 10 -4.17 -15.99 -0.78
CA LYS A 10 -3.29 -14.80 -0.90
C LYS A 10 -3.93 -13.50 -0.41
N THR A 11 -5.16 -13.22 -0.86
CA THR A 11 -5.92 -12.03 -0.47
C THR A 11 -6.25 -12.04 1.01
N HIS A 12 -6.64 -13.20 1.55
CA HIS A 12 -6.93 -13.36 2.97
C HIS A 12 -5.68 -13.07 3.83
N THR A 13 -4.54 -13.62 3.46
CA THR A 13 -3.28 -13.41 4.20
C THR A 13 -2.75 -11.98 4.08
N MET A 14 -2.76 -11.39 2.87
CA MET A 14 -2.17 -10.07 2.66
C MET A 14 -3.06 -8.93 3.15
N ILE A 15 -4.37 -9.03 2.97
CA ILE A 15 -5.32 -7.92 3.20
C ILE A 15 -6.26 -8.23 4.36
N GLY A 16 -6.69 -9.49 4.50
CA GLY A 16 -7.71 -9.89 5.47
C GLY A 16 -9.15 -9.76 4.94
N PRO A 17 -10.15 -10.29 5.67
CA PRO A 17 -11.54 -10.32 5.26
C PRO A 17 -12.26 -8.97 5.44
N ARG A 18 -11.75 -8.01 6.24
CA ARG A 18 -12.38 -6.69 6.41
C ARG A 18 -12.21 -5.82 5.16
N LEU A 19 -10.95 -5.54 4.80
CA LEU A 19 -10.61 -4.72 3.63
C LEU A 19 -11.08 -5.37 2.31
N SER A 20 -11.10 -6.70 2.23
CA SER A 20 -11.59 -7.39 1.03
C SER A 20 -13.11 -7.35 0.86
N ARG A 21 -13.90 -7.34 1.95
CA ARG A 21 -15.38 -7.36 1.90
C ARG A 21 -16.04 -5.98 1.85
N THR A 22 -15.43 -4.96 2.45
CA THR A 22 -16.07 -3.65 2.62
C THR A 22 -15.51 -2.55 1.71
N GLY A 23 -14.46 -2.86 0.93
CA GLY A 23 -13.66 -1.85 0.26
C GLY A 23 -12.85 -1.03 1.28
N ALA A 24 -11.64 -0.59 0.90
CA ALA A 24 -10.69 0.04 1.81
C ALA A 24 -11.24 1.26 2.59
N MET A 25 -12.22 1.97 2.03
CA MET A 25 -12.78 3.19 2.59
C MET A 25 -13.81 2.98 3.73
N ALA A 26 -14.60 1.91 3.71
CA ALA A 26 -15.68 1.74 4.68
C ALA A 26 -15.19 1.21 6.05
N SER A 27 -14.07 0.46 6.06
CA SER A 27 -13.51 -0.11 7.28
C SER A 27 -12.79 0.91 8.18
N LEU A 28 -12.31 2.03 7.62
CA LEU A 28 -11.66 3.12 8.38
C LEU A 28 -12.68 4.11 8.98
N GLY A 29 -13.95 4.05 8.57
CA GLY A 29 -15.00 5.02 8.95
C GLY A 29 -16.12 4.49 9.85
N SER A 30 -16.03 3.25 10.34
CA SER A 30 -17.08 2.69 11.21
C SER A 30 -16.99 3.30 12.62
N LYS A 31 -18.05 4.02 13.00
CA LYS A 31 -18.18 4.85 14.20
C LYS A 31 -18.23 4.05 15.51
N GLN A 32 -17.61 4.64 16.54
CA GLN A 32 -17.83 4.50 17.99
C GLN A 32 -17.72 3.10 18.63
N GLY A 33 -16.60 2.89 19.33
CA GLY A 33 -16.38 1.82 20.30
C GLY A 33 -15.00 1.18 20.11
N HIS A 34 -14.04 1.49 21.00
CA HIS A 34 -12.68 0.92 21.06
C HIS A 34 -12.11 0.48 19.69
N VAL A 35 -11.69 1.44 18.86
CA VAL A 35 -11.05 1.13 17.56
C VAL A 35 -9.67 0.56 17.84
N SER A 36 -9.54 -0.76 17.81
CA SER A 36 -8.23 -1.37 17.62
C SER A 36 -7.80 -1.01 16.21
N LEU A 37 -6.65 -0.33 16.07
CA LEU A 37 -6.07 0.02 14.76
C LEU A 37 -5.80 -1.22 13.89
N VAL A 38 -5.80 -2.41 14.52
CA VAL A 38 -5.59 -3.71 13.92
C VAL A 38 -6.53 -4.72 14.58
N GLU A 39 -7.22 -5.51 13.77
CA GLU A 39 -8.16 -6.53 14.22
C GLU A 39 -7.57 -7.94 14.08
N PRO A 40 -8.06 -8.95 14.82
CA PRO A 40 -7.50 -10.31 14.78
C PRO A 40 -7.46 -10.92 13.36
N GLU A 41 -8.43 -10.57 12.52
CA GLU A 41 -8.55 -11.08 11.15
C GLU A 41 -7.76 -10.27 10.10
N ASP A 42 -7.15 -9.14 10.47
CA ASP A 42 -6.43 -8.31 9.51
C ASP A 42 -5.21 -9.03 8.93
N GLY A 43 -4.96 -8.81 7.63
CA GLY A 43 -3.81 -9.38 6.93
C GLY A 43 -2.49 -8.69 7.24
N VAL A 44 -1.43 -9.09 6.55
CA VAL A 44 -0.08 -8.54 6.71
C VAL A 44 -0.03 -7.04 6.41
N LEU A 45 -0.63 -6.59 5.30
CA LEU A 45 -0.56 -5.20 4.84
C LEU A 45 -1.11 -4.19 5.86
N PRO A 46 -2.37 -4.28 6.33
CA PRO A 46 -2.90 -3.34 7.32
C PRO A 46 -2.10 -3.35 8.64
N ARG A 47 -1.60 -4.51 9.09
CA ARG A 47 -0.75 -4.63 10.29
C ARG A 47 0.58 -3.89 10.13
N CYS A 48 1.24 -4.07 8.98
CA CYS A 48 2.51 -3.39 8.69
C CYS A 48 2.32 -1.88 8.63
N LEU A 49 1.24 -1.40 8.02
CA LEU A 49 0.92 0.03 7.99
C LEU A 49 0.66 0.56 9.40
N ALA A 50 -0.17 -0.10 10.20
CA ALA A 50 -0.42 0.32 11.58
C ALA A 50 0.87 0.40 12.42
N ALA A 51 1.75 -0.60 12.31
CA ALA A 51 3.04 -0.59 12.99
C ALA A 51 3.97 0.54 12.51
N ALA A 52 4.02 0.79 11.20
CA ALA A 52 4.82 1.87 10.63
C ALA A 52 4.36 3.25 11.13
N TYR A 53 3.04 3.50 11.10
CA TYR A 53 2.47 4.77 11.58
C TYR A 53 2.62 4.93 13.10
N ALA A 54 2.48 3.86 13.89
CA ALA A 54 2.79 3.91 15.32
C ALA A 54 4.25 4.30 15.58
N GLY A 55 5.19 3.81 14.76
CA GLY A 55 6.61 4.17 14.84
C GLY A 55 6.93 5.59 14.35
N ILE A 56 6.08 6.17 13.50
CA ILE A 56 6.15 7.59 13.11
C ILE A 56 5.66 8.46 14.27
N GLU A 57 4.48 8.15 14.82
CA GLU A 57 3.88 8.88 15.94
C GLU A 57 4.84 8.92 17.14
N HIS A 58 5.46 7.79 17.48
CA HIS A 58 6.42 7.69 18.58
C HIS A 58 7.69 8.53 18.42
N ARG A 59 7.99 9.02 17.21
CA ARG A 59 9.16 9.84 16.90
C ARG A 59 8.80 11.21 16.32
N SER A 60 7.53 11.58 16.39
CA SER A 60 7.02 12.84 15.84
C SER A 60 7.60 14.08 16.52
N ASP A 61 8.16 13.92 17.72
CA ASP A 61 8.87 14.96 18.48
C ASP A 61 10.33 15.14 18.07
N THR A 62 10.91 14.16 17.36
CA THR A 62 12.35 14.11 17.04
C THR A 62 12.64 14.13 15.54
N ALA A 63 11.64 13.92 14.69
CA ALA A 63 11.78 14.00 13.23
C ALA A 63 10.45 14.30 12.53
N ASP A 64 10.56 14.98 11.38
CA ASP A 64 9.45 15.15 10.45
C ASP A 64 9.37 13.97 9.49
N PHE A 65 8.15 13.48 9.23
CA PHE A 65 7.91 12.34 8.36
C PHE A 65 6.96 12.69 7.21
N THR A 66 7.36 12.34 5.99
CA THR A 66 6.48 12.31 4.83
C THR A 66 6.21 10.87 4.45
N VAL A 67 4.94 10.49 4.34
CA VAL A 67 4.53 9.17 3.84
C VAL A 67 3.96 9.33 2.45
N SER A 68 4.43 8.50 1.52
CA SER A 68 3.93 8.45 0.16
C SER A 68 3.72 7.00 -0.28
N ALA A 69 2.72 6.77 -1.13
CA ALA A 69 2.45 5.47 -1.72
C ALA A 69 2.49 5.53 -3.25
N SER A 70 3.04 4.47 -3.84
CA SER A 70 2.94 4.17 -5.27
C SER A 70 2.42 2.75 -5.44
N CYS A 71 1.63 2.50 -6.48
CA CYS A 71 1.14 1.17 -6.80
C CYS A 71 1.33 0.91 -8.28
N VAL A 72 1.97 -0.21 -8.61
CA VAL A 72 2.38 -0.55 -9.97
C VAL A 72 2.01 -1.99 -10.26
N GLU A 73 1.52 -2.22 -11.48
CA GLU A 73 1.31 -3.55 -12.02
C GLU A 73 2.34 -3.82 -13.12
N LEU A 74 2.93 -5.01 -13.10
CA LEU A 74 3.69 -5.53 -14.22
C LEU A 74 2.87 -6.66 -14.85
N TYR A 75 2.32 -6.41 -16.02
CA TYR A 75 1.49 -7.36 -16.76
C TYR A 75 1.92 -7.40 -18.22
N ASN A 76 2.20 -8.59 -18.74
CA ASN A 76 2.68 -8.79 -20.13
C ASN A 76 3.88 -7.89 -20.48
N GLU A 77 4.90 -7.85 -19.61
CA GLU A 77 6.10 -7.01 -19.74
C GLU A 77 5.83 -5.49 -19.81
N ALA A 78 4.59 -5.05 -19.58
CA ALA A 78 4.22 -3.65 -19.51
C ALA A 78 4.05 -3.21 -18.05
N VAL A 79 4.59 -2.02 -17.73
CA VAL A 79 4.47 -1.40 -16.42
C VAL A 79 3.32 -0.39 -16.44
N THR A 80 2.33 -0.59 -15.60
CA THR A 80 1.14 0.27 -15.51
C THR A 80 1.04 0.92 -14.14
N ASP A 81 0.79 2.23 -14.12
CA ASP A 81 0.54 2.98 -12.88
C ASP A 81 -0.89 2.77 -12.38
N LEU A 82 -1.04 2.09 -11.25
CA LEU A 82 -2.35 1.81 -10.65
C LEU A 82 -2.91 3.01 -9.87
N LEU A 83 -2.13 4.06 -9.63
CA LEU A 83 -2.59 5.30 -8.96
C LEU A 83 -2.70 6.51 -9.90
N GLY A 84 -2.04 6.47 -11.06
CA GLY A 84 -2.09 7.55 -12.06
C GLY A 84 -3.43 7.68 -12.80
N GLU A 85 -3.69 8.83 -13.41
CA GLU A 85 -4.95 9.09 -14.14
C GLU A 85 -5.02 8.30 -15.47
N ASP A 86 -3.91 8.21 -16.19
CA ASP A 86 -3.83 7.53 -17.48
C ASP A 86 -3.42 6.06 -17.32
N LYS A 87 -4.40 5.15 -17.35
CA LYS A 87 -4.19 3.71 -17.26
C LYS A 87 -3.72 3.07 -18.57
N ALA A 88 -3.80 3.78 -19.69
CA ALA A 88 -3.33 3.28 -20.98
C ALA A 88 -1.82 3.53 -21.17
N LYS A 89 -1.27 4.52 -20.44
CA LYS A 89 0.15 4.83 -20.46
C LYS A 89 0.97 3.72 -19.82
N GLN A 90 1.84 3.12 -20.62
CA GLN A 90 2.89 2.23 -20.15
C GLN A 90 4.10 3.05 -19.69
N LEU A 91 4.61 2.75 -18.49
CA LEU A 91 5.78 3.40 -17.93
C LEU A 91 7.07 2.68 -18.33
N ALA A 92 8.13 3.45 -18.55
CA ALA A 92 9.43 2.91 -18.87
C ALA A 92 10.23 2.62 -17.59
N VAL A 93 10.83 1.43 -17.50
CA VAL A 93 11.85 1.12 -16.50
C VAL A 93 13.19 1.65 -17.01
N ARG A 94 13.85 2.49 -16.22
CA ARG A 94 15.17 3.06 -16.53
C ARG A 94 16.19 2.64 -15.49
N LYS A 95 17.44 2.51 -15.92
CA LYS A 95 18.58 2.25 -15.05
C LYS A 95 19.33 3.57 -14.84
N ASP A 96 19.60 3.93 -13.59
CA ASP A 96 20.39 5.12 -13.26
C ASP A 96 21.90 4.87 -13.46
N GLU A 97 22.70 5.93 -13.34
CA GLU A 97 24.16 5.88 -13.50
C GLU A 97 24.85 4.97 -12.47
N ARG A 98 24.18 4.71 -11.34
CA ARG A 98 24.65 3.82 -10.26
C ARG A 98 24.21 2.38 -10.46
N GLY A 99 23.46 2.12 -11.53
CA GLY A 99 22.96 0.80 -11.90
C GLY A 99 21.66 0.38 -11.22
N SER A 100 20.96 1.27 -10.52
CA SER A 100 19.68 1.00 -9.88
C SER A 100 18.53 1.21 -10.87
N PHE A 101 17.47 0.41 -10.77
CA PHE A 101 16.29 0.54 -11.62
C PHE A 101 15.24 1.46 -10.99
N ARG A 102 14.58 2.28 -11.81
CA ARG A 102 13.47 3.15 -11.43
C ARG A 102 12.40 3.18 -12.52
N VAL A 103 11.16 3.49 -12.14
CA VAL A 103 10.05 3.66 -13.06
C VAL A 103 9.78 5.15 -13.23
N ASP A 104 10.06 5.70 -14.40
CA ASP A 104 9.91 7.14 -14.62
C ASP A 104 8.44 7.51 -14.85
N GLY A 105 7.97 8.51 -14.11
CA GLY A 105 6.58 8.98 -14.18
C GLY A 105 5.58 8.14 -13.38
N LEU A 106 6.04 7.27 -12.47
CA LEU A 106 5.19 6.58 -11.51
C LEU A 106 4.62 7.57 -10.49
N SER A 107 3.29 7.58 -10.34
CA SER A 107 2.61 8.47 -9.41
C SER A 107 2.98 8.15 -7.96
N GLN A 108 3.19 9.21 -7.19
CA GLN A 108 3.37 9.15 -5.75
C GLN A 108 2.22 9.93 -5.10
N LEU A 109 1.37 9.24 -4.35
CA LEU A 109 0.33 9.86 -3.56
C LEU A 109 0.86 10.12 -2.16
N THR A 110 0.87 11.39 -1.74
CA THR A 110 1.14 11.75 -0.35
C THR A 110 0.02 11.22 0.54
N CYS A 111 0.39 10.41 1.52
CA CYS A 111 -0.52 9.93 2.55
C CYS A 111 -0.52 10.94 3.70
N LYS A 112 -1.67 11.12 4.35
CA LYS A 112 -1.74 11.97 5.53
C LYS A 112 -0.95 11.34 6.68
N THR A 113 0.04 12.05 7.17
CA THR A 113 0.71 11.79 8.45
C THR A 113 0.08 12.74 9.47
N THR A 114 -0.78 12.18 10.33
CA THR A 114 -1.56 12.79 11.44
C THR A 114 -2.38 14.03 11.11
#